data_AF-A0A528WN74-F1
#
_entry.id   AF-A0A528WN74-F1
#
_cell.length_a   1.000
_cell.length_b   1.000
_cell.length_c   1.000
_cell.angle_alpha   90.00
_cell.angle_beta   90.00
_cell.angle_gamma   90.00
#
_symmetry.space_group_name_H-M   'P 1'
#
loop_
_entity.id
_entity.type
_entity.pdbx_description
1 polymer ?
#
loop_
_entity_poly.entity_id
_entity_poly.type
_entity_poly.pdbx_seq_one_letter_code
_entity_poly.pdbx_strand_id
1 'polypeptide(L)'
;QYTGEALGLGFAQGKSMLWNKPMLDAHGGIHALAAEIAEDAAATKLVNRLGLNVNLVASPFEQPLGQRRLAEIWSRQARWARLRRVTFPLFFAPEILTGVFMPLVFALVAAAGAGVSLPTTALCVLAIAYVPECLLARSKGWYLSPRSITAMIVRDAMLPTIWVRGWLGGAVEWRGNAMTIRTREMTELEEIA
;
A
#
# COMPACT_ATOMS: atom_id res chain seq x y z
N GLN A 1 5.89 3.70 -3.41
CA GLN A 1 5.41 5.08 -3.64
C GLN A 1 6.44 5.89 -4.40
N TYR A 2 7.62 6.21 -3.85
CA TYR A 2 8.67 6.91 -4.59
C TYR A 2 9.08 6.21 -5.89
N THR A 3 9.21 4.88 -5.89
CA THR A 3 9.45 4.12 -7.11
C THR A 3 8.32 4.25 -8.12
N GLY A 4 7.07 4.27 -7.66
CA GLY A 4 5.91 4.44 -8.55
C GLY A 4 5.91 5.83 -9.18
N GLU A 5 6.09 6.86 -8.37
CA GLU A 5 6.24 8.25 -8.83
C GLU A 5 7.35 8.41 -9.87
N ALA A 6 8.53 7.85 -9.61
CA ALA A 6 9.66 7.91 -10.54
C ALA A 6 9.36 7.23 -11.89
N LEU A 7 8.38 6.32 -11.93
CA LEU A 7 7.91 5.62 -13.13
C LEU A 7 6.64 6.26 -13.72
N GLY A 8 6.19 7.42 -13.23
CA GLY A 8 4.94 8.07 -13.68
C GLY A 8 3.66 7.41 -13.16
N LEU A 9 3.78 6.50 -12.19
CA LEU A 9 2.68 5.80 -11.52
C LEU A 9 2.40 6.42 -10.14
N GLY A 10 2.36 7.74 -10.09
CA GLY A 10 2.04 8.49 -8.87
C GLY A 10 0.64 8.14 -8.33
N PHE A 11 0.48 8.26 -7.02
CA PHE A 11 -0.77 7.88 -6.33
C PHE A 11 -1.15 8.96 -5.32
N ALA A 12 -2.41 9.38 -5.33
CA ALA A 12 -2.89 10.41 -4.42
C ALA A 12 -2.93 9.85 -2.98
N GLN A 13 -2.76 10.70 -1.96
CA GLN A 13 -2.71 10.24 -0.57
C GLN A 13 -3.76 10.96 0.27
N GLY A 14 -4.76 10.24 0.76
CA GLY A 14 -5.95 10.81 1.43
C GLY A 14 -5.70 11.67 2.68
N LYS A 15 -4.46 11.72 3.19
CA LYS A 15 -4.11 12.58 4.34
C LYS A 15 -3.98 14.04 3.96
N SER A 16 -3.36 14.32 2.82
CA SER A 16 -3.06 15.68 2.37
C SER A 16 -2.90 15.66 0.86
N MET A 17 -3.85 16.31 0.17
CA MET A 17 -3.89 16.37 -1.29
C MET A 17 -4.12 17.82 -1.71
N LEU A 18 -3.48 18.23 -2.80
CA LEU A 18 -3.70 19.52 -3.44
C LEU A 18 -4.21 19.29 -4.86
N TRP A 19 -5.17 20.09 -5.28
CA TRP A 19 -5.87 19.94 -6.55
C TRP A 19 -5.90 21.25 -7.31
N ASN A 20 -5.81 21.18 -8.64
CA ASN A 20 -6.21 22.28 -9.48
C ASN A 20 -7.75 22.37 -9.43
N LYS A 21 -8.27 23.39 -8.73
CA LYS A 21 -9.71 23.55 -8.49
C LYS A 21 -10.52 23.68 -9.80
N PRO A 22 -10.16 24.52 -10.79
CA PRO A 22 -10.88 24.59 -12.06
C PRO A 22 -10.97 23.24 -12.78
N MET A 23 -9.90 22.45 -12.77
CA MET A 23 -9.89 21.10 -13.32
C MET A 23 -10.88 20.19 -12.58
N LEU A 24 -10.86 20.17 -11.25
CA LEU A 24 -11.77 19.31 -10.49
C LEU A 24 -13.23 19.70 -10.69
N ASP A 25 -13.54 21.00 -10.65
CA ASP A 25 -14.90 21.51 -10.86
C ASP A 25 -15.46 21.14 -12.23
N ALA A 26 -14.64 21.21 -13.28
CA ALA A 26 -15.02 20.82 -14.64
C ALA A 26 -15.35 19.33 -14.79
N HIS A 27 -14.94 18.49 -13.82
CA HIS A 27 -15.12 17.03 -13.86
C HIS A 27 -15.96 16.50 -12.69
N GLY A 28 -16.91 17.31 -12.20
CA GLY A 28 -17.89 16.91 -11.17
C GLY A 28 -17.55 17.40 -9.77
N GLY A 29 -16.51 18.21 -9.61
CA GLY A 29 -16.13 18.81 -8.33
C GLY A 29 -15.76 17.77 -7.28
N ILE A 30 -15.91 18.15 -6.01
CA ILE A 30 -15.61 17.25 -4.87
C ILE A 30 -16.49 15.99 -4.89
N HIS A 31 -17.71 16.05 -5.43
CA HIS A 31 -18.60 14.90 -5.53
C HIS A 31 -18.03 13.78 -6.40
N ALA A 32 -17.21 14.09 -7.41
CA ALA A 32 -16.52 13.09 -8.21
C ALA A 32 -15.59 12.18 -7.39
N LEU A 33 -15.11 12.67 -6.23
CA LEU A 33 -14.24 11.89 -5.33
C LEU A 33 -15.01 10.86 -4.49
N ALA A 34 -16.35 10.90 -4.49
CA ALA A 34 -17.19 9.90 -3.83
C ALA A 34 -17.41 8.64 -4.70
N ALA A 35 -16.86 8.60 -5.92
CA ALA A 35 -16.99 7.46 -6.82
C ALA A 35 -16.29 6.18 -6.31
N GLU A 36 -15.40 6.31 -5.33
CA GLU A 36 -14.74 5.21 -4.63
C GLU A 36 -14.94 5.37 -3.13
N ILE A 37 -14.83 4.26 -2.39
CA ILE A 37 -14.91 4.28 -0.91
C ILE A 37 -13.77 5.14 -0.31
N ALA A 38 -12.63 5.21 -1.01
CA ALA A 38 -11.51 6.04 -0.63
C ALA A 38 -11.33 7.17 -1.64
N GLU A 39 -11.32 8.40 -1.13
CA GLU A 39 -11.26 9.61 -1.95
C GLU A 39 -9.96 9.69 -2.76
N ASP A 40 -8.86 9.14 -2.24
CA ASP A 40 -7.54 9.12 -2.88
C ASP A 40 -7.48 8.18 -4.09
N ALA A 41 -8.23 7.09 -4.03
CA ALA A 41 -8.47 6.21 -5.15
C ALA A 41 -9.27 6.87 -6.27
N ALA A 42 -10.40 7.51 -5.92
CA ALA A 42 -11.24 8.21 -6.89
C ALA A 42 -10.45 9.32 -7.59
N ALA A 43 -9.71 10.09 -6.78
CA ALA A 43 -8.74 11.09 -7.20
C ALA A 43 -7.74 10.56 -8.23
N THR A 44 -7.04 9.46 -7.90
CA THR A 44 -6.04 8.86 -8.79
C THR A 44 -6.66 8.40 -10.10
N LYS A 45 -7.81 7.72 -10.04
CA LYS A 45 -8.51 7.25 -11.25
C LYS A 45 -9.02 8.41 -12.11
N LEU A 46 -9.50 9.49 -11.49
CA LEU A 46 -9.94 10.69 -12.22
C LEU A 46 -8.78 11.31 -13.00
N VAL A 47 -7.66 11.59 -12.33
CA VAL A 47 -6.48 12.21 -12.96
C VAL A 47 -5.94 11.34 -14.10
N ASN A 48 -5.83 10.03 -13.87
CA ASN A 48 -5.35 9.11 -14.91
C ASN A 48 -6.28 9.03 -16.12
N ARG A 49 -7.61 9.09 -15.92
CA ARG A 49 -8.58 9.14 -17.04
C ARG A 49 -8.46 10.39 -17.89
N LEU A 50 -7.97 11.49 -17.31
CA LEU A 50 -7.72 12.74 -18.03
C LEU A 50 -6.35 12.76 -18.75
N GLY A 51 -5.58 11.67 -18.68
CA GLY A 51 -4.21 11.62 -19.21
C GLY A 51 -3.23 12.51 -18.43
N LEU A 52 -3.60 12.92 -17.21
CA LEU A 52 -2.77 13.72 -16.31
C LEU A 52 -2.05 12.81 -15.32
N ASN A 53 -1.05 13.36 -14.63
CA ASN A 53 -0.25 12.64 -13.65
C ASN A 53 -0.54 13.14 -12.23
N VAL A 54 -0.68 12.20 -11.30
CA VAL A 54 -0.59 12.50 -9.87
C VAL A 54 0.89 12.59 -9.53
N ASN A 55 1.30 13.63 -8.79
CA ASN A 55 2.68 13.79 -8.36
C ASN A 55 2.79 13.77 -6.84
N LEU A 56 3.87 13.17 -6.32
CA LEU A 56 4.22 13.21 -4.91
C LEU A 56 4.94 14.52 -4.58
N VAL A 57 4.61 15.10 -3.43
CA VAL A 57 5.41 16.20 -2.86
C VAL A 57 6.81 15.71 -2.48
N ALA A 58 7.79 16.61 -2.56
CA ALA A 58 9.21 16.27 -2.32
C ALA A 58 9.49 15.71 -0.91
N SER A 59 8.72 16.18 0.08
CA SER A 59 8.84 15.78 1.48
C SER A 59 7.46 15.36 2.01
N PRO A 60 7.39 14.23 2.75
CA PRO A 60 6.15 13.81 3.36
C PRO A 60 5.74 14.75 4.49
N PHE A 61 4.44 14.76 4.80
CA PHE A 61 3.92 15.42 5.99
C PHE A 61 3.84 14.43 7.15
N GLU A 62 4.25 14.89 8.33
CA GLU A 62 4.13 14.08 9.55
C GLU A 62 2.65 13.84 9.87
N GLN A 63 2.31 12.59 10.19
CA GLN A 63 1.00 12.25 10.70
C GLN A 63 1.14 11.77 12.15
N PRO A 64 0.72 12.55 13.15
CA PRO A 64 0.74 12.12 14.53
C PRO A 64 -0.28 10.98 14.72
N LEU A 65 0.22 9.76 14.90
CA LEU A 65 -0.62 8.57 15.05
C LEU A 65 -0.90 8.19 16.50
N GLY A 66 -0.09 8.67 17.45
CA GLY A 66 -0.16 8.29 18.87
C GLY A 66 0.19 6.82 19.10
N GLN A 67 0.02 6.36 20.34
CA GLN A 67 0.17 4.94 20.68
C GLN A 67 -0.99 4.11 20.13
N ARG A 68 -0.70 2.90 19.66
CA ARG A 68 -1.69 1.96 19.08
C ARG A 68 -1.49 0.56 19.63
N ARG A 69 -2.59 -0.14 19.87
CA ARG A 69 -2.61 -1.55 20.23
C ARG A 69 -2.41 -2.41 18.97
N LEU A 70 -1.89 -3.63 19.13
CA LEU A 70 -1.65 -4.55 18.00
C LEU A 70 -2.93 -4.83 17.20
N ALA A 71 -4.07 -5.00 17.88
CA ALA A 71 -5.37 -5.20 17.23
C ALA A 71 -5.78 -4.02 16.33
N GLU A 72 -5.45 -2.78 16.72
CA GLU A 72 -5.76 -1.57 15.95
C GLU A 72 -4.86 -1.47 14.71
N ILE A 73 -3.60 -1.88 14.83
CA ILE A 73 -2.65 -1.98 13.71
C ILE A 73 -3.15 -3.04 12.72
N TRP A 74 -3.48 -4.24 13.21
CA TRP A 74 -4.00 -5.33 12.38
C TRP A 74 -5.28 -4.94 11.64
N SER A 75 -6.29 -4.42 12.37
CA SER A 75 -7.57 -3.97 11.80
C SER A 75 -7.34 -2.93 10.70
N ARG A 76 -6.42 -1.99 10.93
CA ARG A 76 -6.04 -1.01 9.90
C ARG A 76 -5.41 -1.66 8.67
N GLN A 77 -4.43 -2.54 8.84
CA GLN A 77 -3.76 -3.19 7.71
C GLN A 77 -4.72 -4.06 6.90
N ALA A 78 -5.57 -4.85 7.57
CA ALA A 78 -6.59 -5.67 6.91
C ALA A 78 -7.58 -4.82 6.09
N ARG A 79 -8.02 -3.67 6.64
CA ARG A 79 -8.86 -2.70 5.91
C ARG A 79 -8.19 -2.19 4.66
N TRP A 80 -6.95 -1.75 4.77
CA TRP A 80 -6.19 -1.20 3.65
C TRP A 80 -5.89 -2.26 2.59
N ALA A 81 -5.60 -3.50 2.97
CA ALA A 81 -5.45 -4.60 2.02
C ALA A 81 -6.75 -4.84 1.24
N ARG A 82 -7.90 -4.88 1.93
CA ARG A 82 -9.19 -5.06 1.28
C ARG A 82 -9.53 -3.91 0.32
N LEU A 83 -9.29 -2.67 0.76
CA LEU A 83 -9.53 -1.47 -0.05
C LEU A 83 -8.66 -1.48 -1.32
N ARG A 84 -7.36 -1.75 -1.20
CA ARG A 84 -6.45 -1.83 -2.35
C ARG A 84 -6.83 -2.95 -3.31
N ARG A 85 -7.21 -4.13 -2.80
CA ARG A 85 -7.71 -5.23 -3.63
C ARG A 85 -8.91 -4.83 -4.46
N VAL A 86 -9.92 -4.20 -3.84
CA VAL A 86 -11.15 -3.78 -4.55
C VAL A 86 -10.86 -2.68 -5.55
N THR A 87 -9.99 -1.75 -5.19
CA THR A 87 -9.79 -0.53 -5.97
C THR A 87 -8.81 -0.71 -7.13
N PHE A 88 -7.70 -1.41 -6.89
CA PHE A 88 -6.59 -1.62 -7.82
C PHE A 88 -6.14 -3.09 -7.80
N PRO A 89 -7.00 -4.05 -8.21
CA PRO A 89 -6.72 -5.47 -8.09
C PRO A 89 -5.44 -5.91 -8.81
N LEU A 90 -5.14 -5.32 -9.97
CA LEU A 90 -3.94 -5.64 -10.76
C LEU A 90 -2.64 -5.17 -10.08
N PHE A 91 -2.71 -4.12 -9.25
CA PHE A 91 -1.56 -3.68 -8.44
C PHE A 91 -1.48 -4.47 -7.12
N PHE A 92 -2.62 -4.89 -6.58
CA PHE A 92 -2.68 -5.65 -5.33
C PHE A 92 -2.28 -7.12 -5.50
N ALA A 93 -2.60 -7.76 -6.63
CA ALA A 93 -2.22 -9.16 -6.89
C ALA A 93 -0.72 -9.44 -6.76
N PRO A 94 0.20 -8.69 -7.42
CA PRO A 94 1.64 -8.92 -7.28
C PRO A 94 2.21 -8.39 -5.95
N GLU A 95 1.41 -7.77 -5.08
CA GLU A 95 1.90 -7.16 -3.84
C GLU A 95 2.61 -8.15 -2.92
N ILE A 96 2.22 -9.43 -2.92
CA ILE A 96 2.89 -10.48 -2.13
C ILE A 96 4.39 -10.62 -2.45
N LEU A 97 4.82 -10.18 -3.64
CA LEU A 97 6.20 -10.21 -4.10
C LEU A 97 7.02 -8.99 -3.63
N THR A 98 6.38 -8.00 -3.00
CA THR A 98 7.04 -6.72 -2.64
C THR A 98 7.72 -6.72 -1.28
N GLY A 99 7.39 -7.68 -0.40
CA GLY A 99 8.10 -7.88 0.88
C GLY A 99 9.29 -8.82 0.74
N VAL A 100 10.15 -8.91 1.75
CA VAL A 100 11.37 -9.73 1.69
C VAL A 100 11.15 -11.24 1.60
N PHE A 101 9.98 -11.74 2.03
CA PHE A 101 9.72 -13.17 2.19
C PHE A 101 9.82 -13.95 0.86
N MET A 102 9.10 -13.51 -0.17
CA MET A 102 9.10 -14.20 -1.48
C MET A 102 10.47 -14.14 -2.18
N PRO A 103 11.14 -12.97 -2.29
CA PRO A 103 12.51 -12.89 -2.80
C PRO A 103 13.50 -13.79 -2.05
N LEU A 104 13.39 -13.87 -0.72
CA LEU A 104 14.27 -14.73 0.08
C LEU A 104 14.05 -16.21 -0.22
N VAL A 105 12.80 -16.66 -0.30
CA VAL A 105 12.48 -18.05 -0.66
C VAL A 105 13.02 -18.40 -2.05
N PHE A 106 12.75 -17.57 -3.06
CA PHE A 106 13.22 -17.84 -4.42
C PHE A 106 14.75 -17.84 -4.52
N ALA A 107 15.42 -16.90 -3.86
CA ALA A 107 16.87 -16.85 -3.86
C ALA A 107 17.49 -18.07 -3.17
N LEU A 108 16.93 -18.54 -2.06
CA LEU A 108 17.42 -19.73 -1.35
C LEU A 108 17.21 -21.02 -2.16
N VAL A 109 16.07 -21.16 -2.83
CA VAL A 109 15.82 -22.30 -3.74
C VAL A 109 16.82 -22.29 -4.90
N ALA A 110 17.05 -21.13 -5.51
CA ALA A 110 18.03 -20.98 -6.59
C ALA A 110 19.46 -21.28 -6.10
N ALA A 111 19.84 -20.78 -4.93
CA ALA A 111 21.16 -21.04 -4.35
C ALA A 111 21.39 -22.52 -4.03
N ALA A 112 20.37 -23.21 -3.49
CA ALA A 112 20.42 -24.65 -3.26
C ALA A 112 20.66 -25.43 -4.56
N GLY A 113 19.95 -25.07 -5.64
CA GLY A 113 20.10 -25.69 -6.96
C GLY A 113 21.44 -25.39 -7.64
N ALA A 114 22.03 -24.22 -7.36
CA ALA A 114 23.29 -23.78 -7.95
C ALA A 114 24.55 -24.12 -7.11
N GLY A 115 24.38 -24.75 -5.94
CA GLY A 115 25.50 -25.04 -5.03
C GLY A 115 26.10 -23.80 -4.36
N VAL A 116 25.35 -22.70 -4.29
CA VAL A 116 25.78 -21.44 -3.66
C VAL A 116 25.44 -21.47 -2.16
N SER A 117 26.28 -20.82 -1.35
CA SER A 117 26.08 -20.71 0.10
C SER A 117 24.73 -20.10 0.46
N LEU A 118 23.87 -20.87 1.13
CA LEU A 118 22.56 -20.42 1.61
C LEU A 118 22.66 -19.25 2.61
N PRO A 119 23.54 -19.29 3.63
CA PRO A 119 23.69 -18.16 4.56
C PRO A 119 24.11 -16.87 3.86
N THR A 120 25.06 -16.97 2.92
CA THR A 120 25.53 -15.81 2.14
C THR A 120 24.39 -15.23 1.30
N THR A 121 23.63 -16.10 0.62
CA THR A 121 22.47 -15.70 -0.18
C THR A 121 21.42 -14.98 0.68
N ALA A 122 21.08 -15.55 1.84
CA ALA A 122 20.14 -14.92 2.76
C ALA A 122 20.61 -13.53 3.19
N LEU A 123 21.88 -13.40 3.61
CA LEU A 123 22.45 -12.11 4.01
C LEU A 123 22.40 -11.07 2.89
N CYS A 124 22.73 -11.46 1.66
CA CYS A 124 22.65 -10.57 0.49
C CYS A 124 21.22 -10.09 0.24
N VAL A 125 20.23 -10.99 0.26
CA VAL A 125 18.82 -10.61 0.06
C VAL A 125 18.34 -9.67 1.15
N LEU A 126 18.62 -9.98 2.42
CA LEU A 126 18.23 -9.12 3.54
C LEU A 126 18.90 -7.75 3.47
N ALA A 127 20.18 -7.69 3.08
CA ALA A 127 20.88 -6.43 2.88
C ALA A 127 20.26 -5.60 1.74
N ILE A 128 19.98 -6.23 0.59
CA ILE A 128 19.34 -5.56 -0.55
C ILE A 128 17.94 -5.05 -0.20
N ALA A 129 17.19 -5.78 0.64
CA ALA A 129 15.86 -5.35 1.07
C ALA A 129 15.91 -4.18 2.06
N TYR A 130 16.70 -4.30 3.14
CA TYR A 130 16.60 -3.36 4.27
C TYR A 130 17.58 -2.19 4.22
N VAL A 131 18.72 -2.30 3.53
CA VAL A 131 19.68 -1.19 3.44
C VAL A 131 19.08 0.01 2.69
N PRO A 132 18.45 -0.15 1.50
CA PRO A 132 17.84 0.97 0.81
C PRO A 132 16.73 1.65 1.61
N GLU A 133 15.94 0.87 2.38
CA GLU A 133 14.92 1.45 3.26
C GLU A 133 15.53 2.28 4.39
N CYS A 134 16.60 1.79 5.02
CA CYS A 134 17.33 2.54 6.04
C CYS A 134 17.96 3.82 5.46
N LEU A 135 18.55 3.74 4.27
CA LEU A 135 19.14 4.88 3.57
C LEU A 135 18.07 5.91 3.19
N LEU A 136 16.91 5.46 2.70
CA LEU A 136 15.78 6.33 2.40
C LEU A 136 15.29 7.04 3.66
N ALA A 137 15.07 6.31 4.75
CA ALA A 137 14.66 6.89 6.04
C ALA A 137 15.67 7.94 6.52
N ARG A 138 16.97 7.63 6.46
CA ARG A 138 18.04 8.58 6.82
C ARG A 138 18.03 9.82 5.92
N SER A 139 17.92 9.64 4.60
CA SER A 139 17.94 10.75 3.62
C SER A 139 16.76 11.70 3.78
N LYS A 140 15.61 11.20 4.24
CA LYS A 140 14.39 11.98 4.49
C LYS A 140 14.28 12.47 5.93
N GLY A 141 15.31 12.26 6.76
CA GLY A 141 15.30 12.67 8.18
C GLY A 141 14.26 11.92 9.02
N TRP A 142 13.81 10.75 8.59
CA TRP A 142 12.84 9.93 9.31
C TRP A 142 13.47 9.20 10.49
N TYR A 143 12.63 8.82 11.44
CA TYR A 143 13.06 8.04 12.61
C TYR A 143 13.71 6.71 12.19
N LEU A 144 15.01 6.60 12.49
CA LEU A 144 15.79 5.40 12.25
C LEU A 144 16.46 4.96 13.55
N SER A 145 16.06 3.80 14.06
CA SER A 145 16.67 3.16 15.21
C SER A 145 16.61 1.64 15.06
N PRO A 146 17.22 0.84 15.97
CA PRO A 146 17.04 -0.60 15.97
C PRO A 146 15.56 -1.03 16.01
N ARG A 147 14.68 -0.24 16.64
CA ARG A 147 13.23 -0.49 16.63
C ARG A 147 12.63 -0.37 15.24
N SER A 148 13.15 0.52 14.39
CA SER A 148 12.71 0.65 12.99
C SER A 148 12.98 -0.63 12.22
N ILE A 149 14.16 -1.25 12.42
CA ILE A 149 14.53 -2.52 11.78
C ILE A 149 13.59 -3.64 12.25
N THR A 150 13.34 -3.75 13.55
CA THR A 150 12.36 -4.71 14.07
C THR A 150 10.96 -4.48 13.48
N ALA A 151 10.53 -3.23 13.33
CA ALA A 151 9.24 -2.90 12.73
C ALA A 151 9.18 -3.28 11.24
N MET A 152 10.27 -3.11 10.48
CA MET A 152 10.38 -3.55 9.08
C MET A 152 10.26 -5.07 8.96
N ILE A 153 10.93 -5.82 9.83
CA ILE A 153 10.85 -7.29 9.85
C ILE A 153 9.41 -7.74 10.19
N VAL A 154 8.79 -7.14 11.20
CA VAL A 154 7.40 -7.45 11.57
C VAL A 154 6.44 -7.11 10.43
N ARG A 155 6.62 -5.97 9.76
CA ARG A 155 5.83 -5.58 8.58
C ARG A 155 5.92 -6.65 7.49
N ASP A 156 7.12 -7.11 7.17
CA ASP A 156 7.32 -8.09 6.10
C ASP A 156 6.80 -9.48 6.47
N ALA A 157 6.89 -9.88 7.74
CA ALA A 157 6.28 -11.11 8.25
C ALA A 157 4.74 -11.04 8.21
N MET A 158 4.16 -9.85 8.47
CA MET A 158 2.72 -9.63 8.40
C MET A 158 2.19 -9.59 6.95
N LEU A 159 3.00 -9.17 5.98
CA LEU A 159 2.54 -8.90 4.61
C LEU A 159 1.82 -10.10 3.97
N PRO A 160 2.34 -11.34 3.97
CA PRO A 160 1.64 -12.48 3.34
C PRO A 160 0.27 -12.75 3.98
N THR A 161 0.18 -12.63 5.31
CA THR A 161 -1.07 -12.88 6.03
C THR A 161 -2.11 -11.79 5.77
N ILE A 162 -1.69 -10.52 5.75
CA ILE A 162 -2.54 -9.37 5.39
C ILE A 162 -2.98 -9.45 3.93
N TRP A 163 -2.10 -9.87 3.03
CA TRP A 163 -2.42 -10.05 1.61
C TRP A 163 -3.51 -11.10 1.41
N VAL A 164 -3.35 -12.30 2.01
CA VAL A 164 -4.37 -13.35 2.00
C VAL A 164 -5.68 -12.81 2.60
N ARG A 165 -5.61 -12.14 3.74
CA ARG A 165 -6.79 -11.55 4.40
C ARG A 165 -7.52 -10.52 3.53
N GLY A 166 -6.83 -9.81 2.64
CA GLY A 166 -7.43 -8.90 1.68
C GLY A 166 -8.34 -9.62 0.67
N TRP A 167 -7.89 -10.78 0.19
CA TRP A 167 -8.65 -11.64 -0.71
C TRP A 167 -9.85 -12.31 -0.04
N LEU A 168 -9.66 -12.74 1.22
CA LEU A 168 -10.75 -13.28 2.02
C LEU A 168 -11.86 -12.23 2.22
N GLY A 169 -13.11 -12.64 2.01
CA GLY A 169 -14.28 -11.81 2.23
C GLY A 169 -14.47 -11.45 3.72
N GLY A 170 -15.44 -10.57 3.99
CA GLY A 170 -15.89 -10.27 5.34
C GLY A 170 -15.92 -8.78 5.68
N ALA A 171 -16.60 -8.48 6.79
CA ALA A 171 -16.68 -7.14 7.33
C ALA A 171 -15.31 -6.64 7.80
N VAL A 172 -15.16 -5.32 7.75
CA VAL A 172 -14.01 -4.58 8.23
C VAL A 172 -14.50 -3.50 9.16
N GLU A 173 -13.86 -3.37 10.33
CA GLU A 173 -14.17 -2.27 11.23
C GLU A 173 -13.54 -0.97 10.76
N TRP A 174 -14.33 0.10 10.70
CA TRP A 174 -13.87 1.45 10.40
C TRP A 174 -14.53 2.46 11.35
N ARG A 175 -13.71 3.15 12.15
CA ARG A 175 -14.17 4.12 13.18
C ARG A 175 -15.23 3.52 14.12
N GLY A 176 -15.09 2.25 14.48
CA GLY A 176 -16.04 1.52 15.35
C GLY A 176 -17.26 0.94 14.62
N ASN A 177 -17.40 1.16 13.31
CA ASN A 177 -18.51 0.63 12.51
C ASN A 177 -18.05 -0.57 11.67
N ALA A 178 -18.78 -1.67 11.72
CA ALA A 178 -18.57 -2.79 10.80
C ALA A 178 -19.08 -2.40 9.40
N MET A 179 -18.20 -2.48 8.40
CA MET A 179 -18.52 -2.14 7.01
C MET A 179 -18.07 -3.25 6.07
N THR A 180 -18.85 -3.56 5.05
CA THR A 180 -18.47 -4.53 4.02
C THR A 180 -17.95 -3.79 2.79
N ILE A 181 -16.67 -3.95 2.48
CA ILE A 181 -16.05 -3.37 1.28
C ILE A 181 -16.25 -4.35 0.11
N ARG A 182 -17.19 -4.01 -0.77
CA ARG A 182 -17.59 -4.79 -1.95
C ARG A 182 -17.02 -4.17 -3.23
N THR A 183 -16.91 -4.99 -4.28
CA THR A 183 -16.60 -4.50 -5.64
C THR A 183 -17.83 -3.79 -6.21
N ARG A 184 -17.65 -2.75 -7.01
CA ARG A 184 -18.74 -1.99 -7.64
C ARG A 184 -19.73 -2.87 -8.41
N GLU A 185 -19.23 -3.86 -9.15
CA GLU A 185 -20.05 -4.86 -9.86
C GLU A 185 -20.98 -5.64 -8.92
N MET A 186 -20.53 -5.97 -7.70
CA MET A 186 -21.38 -6.65 -6.72
C MET A 186 -22.44 -5.74 -6.11
N THR A 187 -22.18 -4.44 -6.03
CA THR A 187 -23.16 -3.45 -5.55
C THR A 187 -24.25 -3.21 -6.61
N GLU A 188 -23.85 -3.09 -7.88
CA GLU A 188 -24.79 -2.89 -9.00
C GLU A 188 -25.70 -4.12 -9.22
N LEU A 189 -25.18 -5.34 -9.02
CA LEU A 189 -25.98 -6.57 -9.12
C LEU A 189 -27.04 -6.71 -8.01
N GLU A 190 -26.81 -6.16 -6.81
CA GLU A 190 -27.82 -6.15 -5.73
C GLU A 190 -28.86 -5.04 -5.91
N GLU A 191 -28.51 -3.89 -6.51
CA GLU A 191 -29.49 -2.83 -6.81
C GLU A 191 -30.46 -3.21 -7.94
N ILE A 192 -30.08 -4.16 -8.79
CA ILE A 192 -30.89 -4.67 -9.91
C ILE A 192 -31.76 -5.88 -9.49
N ALA A 193 -31.48 -6.51 -8.35
CA ALA A 193 -32.18 -7.70 -7.83
C ALA A 193 -33.29 -7.34 -6.84
#